data_AF-A0A453HQA7-F1
#
_entry.id   AF-A0A453HQA7-F1
#
_cell.length_a   1.000
_cell.length_b   1.000
_cell.length_c   1.000
_cell.angle_alpha   90.00
_cell.angle_beta   90.00
_cell.angle_gamma   90.00
#
_symmetry.space_group_name_H-M   'P 1'
#
loop_
_entity.id
_entity.type
_entity.pdbx_description
1 polymer ?
#
loop_
_entity_poly.entity_id
_entity_poly.type
_entity_poly.pdbx_seq_one_letter_code
_entity_poly.pdbx_strand_id
1 'polypeptide(L)'
;MLKDENDVFFSFGSVQDHGVSKASQGMHSSKFCLNIAGDTPSSNRLFDAIVSHCVPVIISDDIELPYEDILDYSKFSIFVRSSDAIKKGYLMRLIKGINKHRWTRMWKRLKEVDKHFEYQFPSHKDDAVQMIWQALARKVPSIRLKAHRFRRSSRSERGSK
;
A
#
# COMPACT_ATOMS: atom_id res chain seq x y z
N MET A 1 -12.70 17.10 -10.03
CA MET A 1 -12.30 17.56 -8.68
C MET A 1 -10.84 17.99 -8.57
N LEU A 2 -9.90 17.43 -9.35
CA LEU A 2 -8.48 17.81 -9.30
C LEU A 2 -7.92 18.32 -10.64
N LYS A 3 -8.72 18.27 -11.72
CA LYS A 3 -8.29 18.56 -13.09
C LYS A 3 -7.87 20.01 -13.32
N ASP A 4 -8.38 20.93 -12.50
CA ASP A 4 -8.18 22.38 -12.64
C ASP A 4 -7.12 22.94 -11.67
N GLU A 5 -6.35 22.06 -11.01
CA GLU A 5 -5.31 22.45 -10.04
C GLU A 5 -3.93 22.52 -10.71
N ASN A 6 -3.23 23.66 -10.58
CA ASN A 6 -1.95 23.94 -11.25
C ASN A 6 -0.82 22.95 -10.89
N ASP A 7 -0.86 22.34 -9.71
CA ASP A 7 0.18 21.42 -9.22
C ASP A 7 -0.21 19.93 -9.39
N VAL A 8 -1.29 19.64 -10.13
CA VAL A 8 -1.77 18.28 -10.35
C VAL A 8 -1.55 17.87 -11.79
N PHE A 9 -0.75 16.83 -11.96
CA PHE A 9 -0.42 16.29 -13.27
C PHE A 9 -1.20 15.00 -13.52
N PHE A 10 -2.01 15.00 -14.58
CA PHE A 10 -2.65 13.80 -15.09
C PHE A 10 -1.90 13.33 -16.33
N SER A 11 -1.37 12.11 -16.27
CA SER A 11 -0.80 11.44 -17.43
C SER A 11 -1.57 10.14 -17.66
N PHE A 12 -2.02 9.92 -18.89
CA PHE A 12 -2.66 8.68 -19.30
C PHE A 12 -1.62 7.82 -20.00
N GLY A 13 -1.34 6.64 -19.46
CA GLY A 13 -0.45 5.66 -20.06
C GLY A 13 -1.22 4.50 -20.69
N SER A 14 -0.68 3.94 -21.77
CA SER A 14 -1.05 2.61 -22.26
C SER A 14 0.09 1.63 -21.94
N VAL A 15 -0.17 0.32 -21.99
CA VAL A 15 0.88 -0.71 -21.79
C VAL A 15 1.92 -0.68 -22.94
N GLN A 16 1.54 -0.11 -24.08
CA GLN A 16 2.39 0.09 -25.25
C GLN A 16 3.24 1.37 -25.10
N ASP A 17 4.22 1.56 -25.98
CA ASP A 17 4.99 2.81 -26.11
C ASP A 17 5.67 3.34 -24.82
N HIS A 18 6.37 2.44 -24.12
CA HIS A 18 7.13 2.74 -22.90
C HIS A 18 6.29 3.33 -21.75
N GLY A 19 4.97 3.10 -21.72
CA GLY A 19 4.07 3.66 -20.71
C GLY A 19 4.45 3.32 -19.27
N VAL A 20 4.97 2.12 -19.02
CA VAL A 20 5.46 1.70 -17.69
C VAL A 20 6.64 2.58 -17.23
N SER A 21 7.61 2.84 -18.11
CA SER A 21 8.78 3.68 -17.80
C SER A 21 8.36 5.13 -17.57
N LYS A 22 7.49 5.68 -18.44
CA LYS A 22 6.94 7.03 -18.30
C LYS A 22 6.17 7.20 -16.98
N ALA A 23 5.35 6.21 -16.60
CA ALA A 23 4.63 6.21 -15.34
C ALA A 23 5.59 6.19 -14.14
N SER A 24 6.60 5.30 -14.16
CA SER A 24 7.63 5.23 -13.12
C SER A 24 8.38 6.55 -12.95
N GLN A 25 8.82 7.17 -14.05
CA GLN A 25 9.48 8.47 -14.02
C GLN A 25 8.57 9.59 -13.48
N GLY A 26 7.29 9.57 -13.85
CA GLY A 26 6.28 10.48 -13.33
C GLY A 26 6.06 10.32 -11.82
N MET A 27 5.99 9.08 -11.32
CA MET A 27 5.90 8.80 -9.89
C MET A 27 7.16 9.25 -9.14
N HIS A 28 8.35 8.97 -9.68
CA HIS A 28 9.61 9.35 -9.05
C HIS A 28 9.81 10.87 -8.92
N SER A 29 9.31 11.63 -9.89
CA SER A 29 9.34 13.10 -9.86
C SER A 29 8.20 13.72 -9.04
N SER A 30 7.23 12.92 -8.59
CA SER A 30 6.08 13.37 -7.81
C SER A 30 6.35 13.32 -6.31
N LYS A 31 5.81 14.31 -5.57
CA LYS A 31 5.90 14.32 -4.10
C LYS A 31 4.93 13.35 -3.43
N PHE A 32 3.74 13.21 -4.02
CA PHE A 32 2.63 12.44 -3.49
C PHE A 32 1.96 11.65 -4.60
N CYS A 33 1.59 10.41 -4.31
CA CYS A 33 0.91 9.52 -5.26
C CYS A 33 -0.43 9.09 -4.68
N LEU A 34 -1.52 9.46 -5.35
CA LEU A 34 -2.87 9.09 -4.95
C LEU A 34 -3.08 7.58 -5.14
N ASN A 35 -3.36 6.88 -4.04
CA ASN A 35 -3.66 5.47 -3.99
C ASN A 35 -5.12 5.28 -3.55
N ILE A 36 -6.02 5.32 -4.53
CA ILE A 36 -7.46 5.14 -4.31
C ILE A 36 -7.75 3.63 -4.33
N ALA A 37 -8.28 3.07 -3.26
CA ALA A 37 -8.69 1.66 -3.25
C ALA A 37 -9.70 1.38 -4.38
N GLY A 38 -9.51 0.25 -5.08
CA GLY A 38 -10.48 -0.27 -6.03
C GLY A 38 -11.15 -1.52 -5.47
N ASP A 39 -11.95 -2.20 -6.29
CA ASP A 39 -12.70 -3.39 -5.87
C ASP A 39 -11.80 -4.61 -5.58
N THR A 40 -10.57 -4.61 -6.10
CA THR A 40 -9.59 -5.67 -5.85
C THR A 40 -8.26 -5.10 -5.34
N PRO A 41 -7.57 -5.80 -4.43
CA PRO A 41 -6.23 -5.41 -3.96
C PRO A 41 -5.11 -5.75 -4.96
N SER A 42 -5.44 -6.14 -6.21
CA SER A 42 -4.48 -6.62 -7.21
C SER A 42 -3.73 -5.50 -7.95
N SER A 43 -3.97 -4.24 -7.59
CA SER A 43 -3.32 -3.11 -8.25
C SER A 43 -1.92 -2.88 -7.69
N ASN A 44 -0.94 -2.71 -8.58
CA ASN A 44 0.44 -2.40 -8.19
C ASN A 44 0.67 -0.94 -7.76
N ARG A 45 -0.34 -0.07 -7.86
CA ARG A 45 -0.19 1.38 -7.61
C ARG A 45 0.47 1.73 -6.27
N LEU A 46 0.20 0.95 -5.23
CA LEU A 46 0.80 1.19 -3.91
C LEU A 46 2.27 0.77 -3.91
N PHE A 47 2.58 -0.41 -4.47
CA PHE A 47 3.93 -0.93 -4.59
C PHE A 47 4.79 0.01 -5.46
N ASP A 48 4.27 0.40 -6.63
CA ASP A 48 4.94 1.30 -7.56
C ASP A 48 5.25 2.66 -6.93
N ALA A 49 4.30 3.22 -6.16
CA ALA A 49 4.51 4.48 -5.44
C ALA A 49 5.62 4.35 -4.38
N ILE A 50 5.66 3.24 -3.64
CA ILE A 50 6.66 2.99 -2.60
C ILE A 50 8.06 2.88 -3.21
N VAL A 51 8.24 2.01 -4.22
CA VAL A 51 9.56 1.80 -4.87
C VAL A 51 10.01 3.03 -5.66
N SER A 52 9.07 3.86 -6.12
CA SER A 52 9.39 5.15 -6.76
C SER A 52 9.68 6.28 -5.77
N HIS A 53 9.63 6.02 -4.46
CA HIS A 53 9.77 7.00 -3.37
C HIS A 53 8.74 8.15 -3.40
N CYS A 54 7.55 7.88 -3.92
CA CYS A 54 6.44 8.81 -3.97
C CYS A 54 5.53 8.59 -2.74
N VAL A 55 5.37 9.59 -1.87
CA VAL A 55 4.59 9.45 -0.62
C VAL A 55 3.14 9.04 -0.92
N PRO A 56 2.69 7.83 -0.52
CA PRO A 56 1.33 7.39 -0.83
C PRO A 56 0.30 8.21 -0.06
N VAL A 57 -0.73 8.68 -0.78
CA VAL A 57 -1.96 9.21 -0.21
C VAL A 57 -3.03 8.15 -0.41
N ILE A 58 -3.25 7.33 0.61
CA ILE A 58 -4.12 6.17 0.59
C ILE A 58 -5.55 6.65 0.90
N ILE A 59 -6.43 6.50 -0.07
CA ILE A 59 -7.85 6.83 0.06
C ILE A 59 -8.62 5.52 0.14
N SER A 60 -8.98 5.14 1.37
CA SER A 60 -9.76 3.95 1.68
C SER A 60 -10.17 3.95 3.15
N ASP A 61 -11.29 3.31 3.46
CA ASP A 61 -11.73 3.08 4.83
C ASP A 61 -11.36 1.67 5.34
N ASP A 62 -11.17 0.69 4.45
CA ASP A 62 -11.08 -0.74 4.80
C ASP A 62 -9.93 -1.50 4.08
N ILE A 63 -8.95 -0.81 3.51
CA ILE A 63 -7.84 -1.47 2.78
C ILE A 63 -6.92 -2.25 3.73
N GLU A 64 -6.74 -3.56 3.48
CA GLU A 64 -5.63 -4.35 4.07
C GLU A 64 -4.34 -3.98 3.34
N LEU A 65 -3.30 -3.64 4.09
CA LEU A 65 -2.03 -3.19 3.55
C LEU A 65 -0.96 -4.28 3.63
N PRO A 66 -0.08 -4.39 2.61
CA PRO A 66 0.96 -5.39 2.61
C PRO A 66 1.92 -5.17 3.79
N TYR A 67 2.07 -6.22 4.61
CA TYR A 67 2.95 -6.23 5.78
C TYR A 67 2.62 -5.17 6.84
N GLU A 68 1.36 -4.74 6.95
CA GLU A 68 0.94 -3.72 7.91
C GLU A 68 1.15 -4.10 9.39
N ASP A 69 1.30 -5.39 9.66
CA ASP A 69 1.66 -5.93 10.97
C ASP A 69 3.16 -5.78 11.31
N ILE A 70 4.00 -5.48 10.32
CA ILE A 70 5.44 -5.15 10.48
C ILE A 70 5.68 -3.66 10.28
N LEU A 71 5.06 -3.10 9.25
CA LEU A 71 5.34 -1.76 8.74
C LEU A 71 4.29 -0.78 9.23
N ASP A 72 4.72 0.20 10.00
CA ASP A 72 3.88 1.32 10.38
C ASP A 72 3.75 2.32 9.21
N TYR A 73 2.70 2.13 8.41
CA TYR A 73 2.38 2.98 7.26
C TYR A 73 2.13 4.44 7.65
N SER A 74 1.73 4.75 8.88
CA SER A 74 1.50 6.14 9.32
C SER A 74 2.78 6.98 9.29
N LYS A 75 3.95 6.34 9.28
CA LYS A 75 5.26 7.00 9.21
C LYS A 75 5.65 7.46 7.81
N PHE A 76 5.04 6.89 6.77
CA PHE A 76 5.47 7.12 5.39
C PHE A 76 4.32 7.27 4.37
N SER A 77 3.07 7.28 4.83
CA SER A 77 1.89 7.48 4.00
C SER A 77 0.86 8.39 4.69
N ILE A 78 -0.13 8.84 3.93
CA ILE A 78 -1.23 9.67 4.41
C ILE A 78 -2.52 8.91 4.17
N PHE A 79 -3.31 8.70 5.22
CA PHE A 79 -4.62 8.06 5.11
C PHE A 79 -5.72 9.11 5.02
N VAL A 80 -6.66 8.88 4.10
CA VAL A 80 -7.82 9.74 3.88
C VAL A 80 -9.05 8.85 3.77
N ARG A 81 -10.08 9.15 4.57
CA ARG A 81 -11.38 8.49 4.45
C ARG A 81 -12.01 8.79 3.09
N SER A 82 -12.69 7.81 2.50
CA SER A 82 -13.31 7.98 1.18
C SER A 82 -14.32 9.14 1.18
N SER A 83 -15.07 9.26 2.28
CA SER A 83 -16.05 10.34 2.51
C SER A 83 -15.44 11.74 2.59
N ASP A 84 -14.18 11.87 3.01
CA ASP A 84 -13.46 13.14 3.05
C ASP A 84 -12.81 13.46 1.70
N ALA A 85 -12.30 12.45 1.00
CA ALA A 85 -11.66 12.61 -0.31
C ALA A 85 -12.60 13.21 -1.37
N ILE A 86 -13.91 12.91 -1.29
CA ILE A 86 -14.93 13.45 -2.21
C ILE A 86 -15.33 14.90 -1.90
N LYS A 87 -14.92 15.46 -0.75
CA LYS A 87 -15.25 16.86 -0.40
C LYS A 87 -14.40 17.81 -1.24
N LYS A 88 -15.05 18.78 -1.90
CA LYS A 88 -14.38 19.75 -2.78
C LYS A 88 -13.22 20.45 -2.06
N GLY A 89 -12.03 20.37 -2.66
CA GLY A 89 -10.81 21.00 -2.14
C GLY A 89 -10.19 20.35 -0.90
N TYR A 90 -10.77 19.28 -0.34
CA TYR A 90 -10.23 18.64 0.86
C TYR A 90 -8.84 18.06 0.63
N LEU A 91 -8.66 17.23 -0.41
CA LEU A 91 -7.38 16.59 -0.73
C LEU A 91 -6.28 17.62 -0.96
N MET A 92 -6.56 18.66 -1.74
CA MET A 92 -5.58 19.70 -2.02
C MET A 92 -5.19 20.49 -0.77
N ARG A 93 -6.15 20.85 0.07
CA ARG A 93 -5.87 21.52 1.35
C ARG A 93 -5.03 20.63 2.28
N LEU A 94 -5.33 19.33 2.33
CA LEU A 94 -4.56 18.37 3.12
C LEU A 94 -3.11 18.28 2.62
N ILE A 95 -2.92 18.05 1.32
CA ILE A 95 -1.61 17.85 0.70
C ILE A 95 -0.77 19.14 0.77
N LYS A 96 -1.34 20.29 0.40
CA LYS A 96 -0.68 21.60 0.47
C LYS A 96 -0.38 22.02 1.92
N GLY A 97 -1.15 21.54 2.89
CA GLY A 97 -0.92 21.77 4.32
C GLY A 97 0.26 20.98 4.90
N ILE A 98 0.83 20.01 4.17
CA ILE A 98 1.99 19.24 4.64
C ILE A 98 3.26 20.04 4.41
N ASN A 99 3.88 20.46 5.51
CA ASN A 99 5.16 21.15 5.44
C ASN A 99 6.30 20.25 4.96
N LYS A 100 7.36 20.88 4.48
CA LYS A 100 8.56 20.21 3.95
C LYS A 100 9.19 19.23 4.95
N HIS A 101 9.26 19.59 6.23
CA HIS A 101 9.88 18.74 7.24
C HIS A 101 9.11 17.42 7.42
N ARG A 102 7.77 17.49 7.52
CA ARG A 102 6.91 16.31 7.61
C ARG A 102 7.02 15.44 6.36
N TRP A 103 7.00 16.06 5.17
CA TRP A 103 7.19 15.33 3.91
C TRP A 103 8.55 14.64 3.83
N THR A 104 9.65 15.35 4.16
CA THR A 104 10.99 14.78 4.15
C THR A 104 11.14 13.61 5.12
N ARG A 105 10.47 13.64 6.28
CA ARG A 105 10.46 12.51 7.21
C ARG A 105 9.78 11.28 6.61
N MET A 106 8.61 11.46 5.97
CA MET A 106 7.90 10.36 5.29
C MET A 106 8.73 9.79 4.14
N TRP A 107 9.35 10.66 3.33
CA TRP A 107 10.21 10.26 2.21
C TRP A 107 11.46 9.51 2.66
N LYS A 108 12.13 9.95 3.74
CA LYS A 108 13.25 9.20 4.34
C LYS A 108 12.81 7.82 4.80
N ARG A 109 11.63 7.74 5.43
CA ARG A 109 11.09 6.45 5.86
C ARG A 109 10.75 5.55 4.67
N LEU A 110 10.24 6.10 3.56
CA LEU A 110 10.03 5.34 2.31
C LEU A 110 11.32 4.67 1.82
N LYS A 111 12.43 5.40 1.80
CA LYS A 111 13.76 4.87 1.43
C LYS A 111 14.28 3.75 2.33
N GLU A 112 13.78 3.64 3.55
CA GLU A 112 14.16 2.56 4.45
C GLU A 112 13.33 1.30 4.21
N VAL A 113 12.09 1.47 3.72
CA VAL A 113 11.11 0.39 3.59
C VAL A 113 10.96 -0.14 2.16
N ASP A 114 11.38 0.59 1.13
CA ASP A 114 11.26 0.21 -0.28
C ASP A 114 11.79 -1.22 -0.58
N LYS A 115 12.93 -1.59 0.01
CA LYS A 115 13.53 -2.92 -0.11
C LYS A 115 12.60 -4.06 0.29
N HIS A 116 11.65 -3.80 1.20
CA HIS A 116 10.65 -4.78 1.64
C HIS A 116 9.61 -5.10 0.55
N PHE A 117 9.58 -4.29 -0.51
CA PHE A 117 8.66 -4.42 -1.65
C PHE A 117 9.37 -4.82 -2.95
N GLU A 118 10.71 -4.96 -2.92
CA GLU A 118 11.49 -5.39 -4.07
C GLU A 118 11.83 -6.89 -3.99
N TYR A 119 11.58 -7.60 -5.08
CA TYR A 119 11.99 -8.99 -5.22
C TYR A 119 13.43 -9.07 -5.68
N GLN A 120 14.26 -9.81 -4.95
CA GLN A 120 15.68 -9.99 -5.23
C GLN A 120 15.99 -11.48 -5.50
N PHE A 121 16.97 -11.74 -6.35
CA PHE A 121 17.51 -13.09 -6.56
C PHE A 121 19.04 -13.06 -6.55
N PRO A 122 19.71 -13.75 -5.59
CA PRO A 122 19.12 -14.51 -4.48
C PRO A 122 18.39 -13.61 -3.48
N SER A 123 17.51 -14.20 -2.65
CA SER A 123 16.77 -13.43 -1.65
C SER A 123 17.72 -12.83 -0.60
N HIS A 124 17.47 -11.58 -0.22
CA HIS A 124 18.22 -10.83 0.77
C HIS A 124 17.41 -10.64 2.05
N LYS A 125 18.12 -10.30 3.15
CA LYS A 125 17.47 -10.05 4.44
C LYS A 125 16.43 -8.93 4.31
N ASP A 126 15.22 -9.22 4.78
CA ASP A 126 14.06 -8.34 4.77
C ASP A 126 13.62 -7.87 3.37
N ASP A 127 13.96 -8.58 2.29
CA ASP A 127 13.39 -8.30 0.97
C ASP A 127 11.91 -8.73 0.87
N ALA A 128 11.28 -8.51 -0.28
CA ALA A 128 9.88 -8.90 -0.48
C ALA A 128 9.62 -10.39 -0.20
N VAL A 129 10.54 -11.29 -0.56
CA VAL A 129 10.40 -12.74 -0.33
C VAL A 129 10.43 -13.04 1.18
N GLN A 130 11.38 -12.47 1.91
CA GLN A 130 11.47 -12.64 3.36
C GLN A 130 10.25 -12.04 4.08
N MET A 131 9.76 -10.89 3.63
CA MET A 131 8.57 -10.24 4.19
C MET A 131 7.32 -11.11 4.03
N ILE A 132 7.14 -11.78 2.87
CA ILE A 132 6.08 -12.78 2.66
C ILE A 132 6.22 -13.92 3.66
N TRP A 133 7.42 -14.49 3.81
CA TRP A 133 7.64 -15.58 4.76
C TRP A 133 7.34 -15.19 6.20
N GLN A 134 7.75 -13.98 6.62
CA GLN A 134 7.45 -13.45 7.95
C GLN A 134 5.94 -13.26 8.16
N ALA A 135 5.23 -12.70 7.19
CA ALA A 135 3.77 -12.53 7.26
C ALA A 135 3.04 -13.87 7.33
N LEU A 136 3.44 -14.84 6.51
CA LEU A 136 2.88 -16.20 6.55
C LEU A 136 3.14 -16.86 7.92
N ALA A 137 4.38 -16.79 8.42
CA ALA A 137 4.75 -17.37 9.71
C ALA A 137 3.89 -16.84 10.86
N ARG A 138 3.52 -15.54 10.84
CA ARG A 138 2.63 -14.95 11.85
C ARG A 138 1.15 -15.36 11.70
N LYS A 139 0.67 -15.59 10.46
CA LYS A 139 -0.71 -16.03 10.21
C LYS A 139 -0.92 -17.53 10.47
N VAL A 140 0.12 -18.37 10.36
CA VAL A 140 0.05 -19.85 10.51
C VAL A 140 -0.55 -20.33 11.85
N PRO A 141 -0.15 -19.83 13.03
CA PRO A 141 -0.70 -20.29 14.31
C PRO A 141 -2.22 -20.12 14.41
N SER A 142 -2.74 -18.97 13.97
CA SER A 142 -4.17 -18.68 13.95
C SER A 142 -4.94 -19.61 13.01
N ILE A 143 -4.37 -19.91 11.84
CA ILE A 143 -4.95 -20.86 10.88
C ILE A 143 -4.97 -22.28 11.48
N ARG A 144 -3.86 -22.72 12.10
CA ARG A 144 -3.78 -24.02 12.78
C ARG A 144 -4.83 -24.12 13.88
N LEU A 145 -4.97 -23.10 14.72
CA LEU A 145 -5.98 -23.06 15.79
C LEU A 145 -7.41 -23.16 15.24
N LYS A 146 -7.74 -22.42 14.17
CA LYS A 146 -9.04 -22.52 13.48
C LYS A 146 -9.28 -23.94 12.94
N ALA A 147 -8.28 -24.55 12.31
CA ALA A 147 -8.36 -25.93 11.80
C ALA A 147 -8.58 -26.96 12.93
N HIS A 148 -7.87 -26.84 14.06
CA HIS A 148 -8.05 -27.70 15.22
C HIS A 148 -9.45 -27.57 15.84
N ARG A 149 -9.99 -26.34 15.94
CA ARG A 149 -11.36 -26.10 16.41
C ARG A 149 -12.40 -26.76 15.48
N PHE A 150 -12.27 -26.54 14.17
CA PHE A 150 -13.16 -27.13 13.17
C PHE A 150 -13.19 -28.68 13.22
N ARG A 151 -12.01 -29.31 13.37
CA ARG A 151 -11.90 -30.77 13.51
C ARG A 151 -12.57 -31.32 14.77
N ARG A 152 -12.62 -30.55 15.87
CA ARG A 152 -13.33 -30.96 17.10
C ARG A 152 -14.84 -30.89 16.91
N SER A 153 -15.37 -29.80 16.35
CA SER A 153 -16.81 -29.63 16.11
C SER A 153 -17.38 -30.69 15.16
N SER A 154 -16.71 -30.92 14.02
CA SER A 154 -17.15 -31.91 13.01
C SER A 154 -17.06 -33.37 13.46
N ARG A 155 -16.30 -33.66 14.54
CA ARG A 155 -16.31 -34.98 15.19
C ARG A 155 -17.51 -35.15 16.12
N SER A 156 -17.91 -34.08 16.82
CA SER A 156 -19.10 -34.09 17.68
C SER A 156 -20.38 -34.33 16.89
N GLU A 157 -20.49 -33.77 15.68
CA GLU A 157 -21.67 -33.93 14.81
C GLU A 157 -21.79 -35.35 14.21
N ARG A 158 -20.68 -36.07 14.03
CA ARG A 158 -20.70 -37.46 13.51
C ARG A 158 -21.00 -38.51 14.57
N GLY A 159 -20.90 -38.18 15.85
CA GLY A 159 -21.18 -39.09 16.96
C GLY A 159 -22.60 -39.04 17.50
N SER A 160 -23.49 -38.22 16.92
CA SER A 160 -24.91 -38.09 17.31
C SER A 160 -25.88 -38.72 16.28
N LYS A 161 -25.42 -39.71 15.51
CA LYS A 161 -26.25 -40.56 14.63
C LYS A 161 -26.08 -42.02 15.00
#